data_AF-A0A953HCU9-F1
#
_entry.id   AF-A0A953HCU9-F1
#
_cell.length_a   1.000
_cell.length_b   1.000
_cell.length_c   1.000
_cell.angle_alpha   90.00
_cell.angle_beta   90.00
_cell.angle_gamma   90.00
#
_symmetry.space_group_name_H-M   'P 1'
#
loop_
_entity.id
_entity.type
_entity.pdbx_description
1 polymer ?
#
loop_
_entity_poly.entity_id
_entity_poly.type
_entity_poly.pdbx_seq_one_letter_code
_entity_poly.pdbx_strand_id
1 'polypeptide(L)'
;MTRKSWGVASIATFGPGAAPDSCLTSASGLTVDASNQLYYAKVSYCWENPSLSSPTDAQKLKPWLDPHNTGAEISPTVDWYCSTLSAGISDLESAFDGDFNIYPNPSSDGNFQMNIRMNQASYAQVQVYDITGKTILFKDLGKLQSQIVNLDLTQLTSGMYMVRISNPYGQITRKVVINK
;
A
#
# COMPACT_ATOMS: atom_id res chain seq x y z
N MET A 1 -28.33 8.47 10.89
CA MET A 1 -27.26 7.85 10.07
C MET A 1 -27.90 7.16 8.88
N THR A 2 -27.83 7.78 7.71
CA THR A 2 -28.38 7.26 6.46
C THR A 2 -27.43 6.18 5.92
N ARG A 3 -27.79 4.90 6.06
CA ARG A 3 -26.99 3.80 5.50
C ARG A 3 -27.11 3.86 3.97
N LYS A 4 -26.06 4.34 3.28
CA LYS A 4 -25.94 4.19 1.84
C LYS A 4 -25.79 2.70 1.55
N SER A 5 -26.74 2.13 0.82
CA SER A 5 -26.66 0.74 0.35
C SER A 5 -26.03 0.73 -1.03
N TRP A 6 -25.04 -0.12 -1.20
CA TRP A 6 -24.37 -0.36 -2.48
C TRP A 6 -24.95 -1.66 -3.07
N GLY A 7 -25.30 -1.62 -4.35
CA GLY A 7 -25.82 -2.77 -5.09
C GLY A 7 -24.80 -3.24 -6.12
N VAL A 8 -24.84 -4.52 -6.45
CA VAL A 8 -24.15 -5.06 -7.62
C VAL A 8 -25.19 -5.23 -8.72
N ALA A 9 -24.93 -4.67 -9.89
CA ALA A 9 -25.71 -4.90 -11.09
C ALA A 9 -24.87 -5.74 -12.05
N SER A 10 -25.40 -6.86 -12.53
CA SER A 10 -24.83 -7.47 -13.73
C SER A 10 -25.35 -6.68 -14.93
N ILE A 11 -24.48 -5.94 -15.62
CA ILE A 11 -24.88 -5.26 -16.84
C ILE A 11 -24.78 -6.26 -18.00
N ALA A 12 -25.93 -6.76 -18.45
CA ALA A 12 -26.05 -7.38 -19.76
C ALA A 12 -27.09 -6.56 -20.54
N THR A 13 -26.55 -5.59 -21.28
CA THR A 13 -27.12 -4.73 -22.30
C THR A 13 -28.09 -3.59 -21.97
N PHE A 14 -27.96 -2.59 -22.84
CA PHE A 14 -28.65 -1.32 -22.93
C PHE A 14 -29.84 -1.46 -23.90
N GLY A 15 -31.06 -1.27 -23.40
CA GLY A 15 -32.23 -0.99 -24.24
C GLY A 15 -32.71 -2.13 -25.16
N PRO A 16 -33.76 -1.89 -25.97
CA PRO A 16 -34.39 -2.90 -26.79
C PRO A 16 -33.52 -3.22 -28.01
N GLY A 17 -32.51 -4.06 -27.80
CA GLY A 17 -31.64 -4.60 -28.83
C GLY A 17 -30.90 -5.78 -28.24
N ALA A 18 -30.96 -6.93 -28.91
CA ALA A 18 -30.20 -8.11 -28.51
C ALA A 18 -28.72 -7.75 -28.32
N ALA A 19 -28.05 -8.38 -27.36
CA ALA A 19 -26.61 -8.21 -27.20
C ALA A 19 -25.91 -8.50 -28.54
N PRO A 20 -24.92 -7.68 -28.96
CA PRO A 20 -24.20 -7.92 -30.20
C PRO A 20 -23.52 -9.29 -30.17
N ASP A 21 -23.40 -9.97 -31.31
CA ASP A 21 -22.88 -11.35 -31.40
C ASP A 21 -21.51 -11.53 -30.73
N SER A 22 -20.68 -10.47 -30.74
CA SER A 22 -19.38 -10.43 -30.06
C SER A 22 -19.46 -10.58 -28.53
N CYS A 23 -20.62 -10.33 -27.94
CA CYS A 23 -20.88 -10.44 -26.50
C CYS A 23 -21.55 -11.77 -26.13
N LEU A 24 -21.92 -12.60 -27.11
CA LEU A 24 -22.46 -13.95 -26.90
C LEU A 24 -21.36 -15.02 -26.82
N THR A 25 -20.08 -14.60 -26.91
CA THR A 25 -18.93 -15.50 -26.83
C THR A 25 -17.91 -14.98 -25.82
N SER A 26 -17.50 -15.80 -24.86
CA SER A 26 -16.45 -15.45 -23.91
C SER A 26 -15.09 -15.33 -24.61
N ALA A 27 -14.11 -14.72 -23.92
CA ALA A 27 -12.71 -14.70 -24.37
C ALA A 27 -12.11 -16.13 -24.54
N SER A 28 -12.73 -17.15 -23.93
CA SER A 28 -12.38 -18.57 -24.08
C SER A 28 -13.19 -19.29 -25.17
N GLY A 29 -13.99 -18.58 -25.97
CA GLY A 29 -14.77 -19.15 -27.08
C GLY A 29 -16.04 -19.90 -26.66
N LEU A 30 -16.48 -19.75 -25.42
CA LEU A 30 -17.71 -20.39 -24.92
C LEU A 30 -18.92 -19.49 -25.16
N THR A 31 -20.07 -20.08 -25.47
CA THR A 31 -21.34 -19.34 -25.55
C THR A 31 -21.72 -18.78 -24.18
N VAL A 32 -21.99 -17.48 -24.11
CA VAL A 32 -22.50 -16.82 -22.89
C VAL A 32 -23.93 -16.33 -23.12
N ASP A 33 -24.80 -16.62 -22.16
CA ASP A 33 -26.21 -16.21 -22.20
C ASP A 33 -26.31 -14.76 -21.72
N ALA A 34 -26.39 -13.83 -22.68
CA ALA A 34 -26.62 -12.43 -22.39
C ALA A 34 -28.13 -12.18 -22.25
N SER A 35 -28.63 -12.21 -21.01
CA SER A 35 -30.04 -11.90 -20.72
C SER A 35 -30.38 -10.45 -21.07
N ASN A 36 -31.60 -10.24 -21.57
CA ASN A 36 -32.16 -8.91 -21.86
C ASN A 36 -32.79 -8.25 -20.61
N GLN A 37 -32.52 -8.79 -19.41
CA GLN A 37 -33.04 -8.28 -18.14
C GLN A 37 -31.91 -7.75 -17.27
N LEU A 38 -32.12 -6.53 -16.75
CA LEU A 38 -31.26 -5.94 -15.73
C LEU A 38 -31.60 -6.56 -14.37
N TYR A 39 -30.71 -7.42 -13.88
CA TYR A 39 -30.80 -7.95 -12.52
C TYR A 39 -29.97 -7.09 -11.57
N TYR A 40 -30.62 -6.62 -10.51
CA TYR A 40 -29.98 -5.93 -9.40
C TYR A 40 -30.07 -6.79 -8.14
N ALA A 41 -28.99 -6.84 -7.36
CA ALA A 41 -28.99 -7.48 -6.06
C ALA A 41 -28.16 -6.67 -5.06
N LYS A 42 -28.50 -6.80 -3.78
CA LYS A 42 -27.68 -6.22 -2.71
C LYS A 42 -26.33 -6.92 -2.69
N VAL A 43 -25.23 -6.18 -2.47
CA VAL A 43 -23.89 -6.78 -2.30
C VAL A 43 -23.92 -7.90 -1.25
N SER A 44 -24.62 -7.68 -0.14
CA SER A 44 -24.79 -8.67 0.93
C SER A 44 -25.53 -9.93 0.49
N TYR A 45 -26.39 -9.84 -0.52
CA TYR A 45 -27.10 -10.97 -1.09
C TYR A 45 -26.19 -11.79 -2.02
N CYS A 46 -25.40 -11.11 -2.85
CA CYS A 46 -24.43 -11.75 -3.75
C CYS A 46 -23.19 -12.32 -3.01
N TRP A 47 -23.00 -11.99 -1.73
CA TRP A 47 -21.86 -12.43 -0.93
C TRP A 47 -21.75 -13.96 -0.88
N GLU A 48 -22.84 -14.62 -0.48
CA GLU A 48 -22.96 -16.10 -0.44
C GLU A 48 -23.93 -16.64 -1.50
N ASN A 49 -24.68 -15.76 -2.17
CA ASN A 49 -25.71 -16.07 -3.17
C ASN A 49 -26.70 -17.18 -2.73
N PRO A 50 -27.51 -16.94 -1.68
CA PRO A 50 -28.35 -17.97 -1.07
C PRO A 50 -29.53 -18.43 -1.95
N SER A 51 -29.73 -17.80 -3.11
CA SER A 51 -30.75 -18.23 -4.09
C SER A 51 -30.41 -19.59 -4.73
N LEU A 52 -29.14 -19.97 -4.72
CA LEU A 52 -28.64 -21.22 -5.26
C LEU A 52 -28.42 -22.22 -4.12
N SER A 53 -28.87 -23.45 -4.29
CA SER A 53 -28.70 -24.52 -3.29
C SER A 53 -27.24 -24.93 -3.09
N SER A 54 -26.37 -24.70 -4.08
CA SER A 54 -24.93 -24.97 -4.02
C SER A 54 -24.17 -24.06 -4.99
N PRO A 55 -23.96 -22.77 -4.64
CA PRO A 55 -23.30 -21.82 -5.53
C PRO A 55 -21.79 -22.11 -5.60
N THR A 56 -21.23 -22.03 -6.81
CA THR A 56 -19.78 -22.10 -7.06
C THR A 56 -19.08 -20.79 -6.71
N ASP A 57 -17.75 -20.79 -6.63
CA ASP A 57 -16.98 -19.59 -6.30
C ASP A 57 -17.09 -18.47 -7.35
N ALA A 58 -17.32 -18.82 -8.62
CA ALA A 58 -17.62 -17.85 -9.67
C ALA A 58 -19.01 -17.20 -9.51
N GLN A 59 -19.89 -17.77 -8.68
CA GLN A 59 -21.26 -17.30 -8.45
C GLN A 59 -21.43 -16.57 -7.10
N LYS A 60 -20.32 -16.39 -6.35
CA LYS A 60 -20.26 -15.71 -5.05
C LYS A 60 -19.27 -14.54 -5.13
N LEU A 61 -19.50 -13.50 -4.35
CA LEU A 61 -18.52 -12.40 -4.24
C LEU A 61 -17.44 -12.66 -3.19
N LYS A 62 -17.77 -13.41 -2.14
CA LYS A 62 -16.88 -13.63 -1.01
C LYS A 62 -15.50 -14.20 -1.39
N PRO A 63 -15.36 -15.22 -2.25
CA PRO A 63 -14.04 -15.77 -2.58
C PRO A 63 -13.13 -14.78 -3.32
N TRP A 64 -13.71 -13.77 -4.00
CA TRP A 64 -12.97 -12.78 -4.78
C TRP A 64 -12.59 -11.55 -3.95
N LEU A 65 -13.47 -11.13 -3.04
CA LEU A 65 -13.29 -9.92 -2.24
C LEU A 65 -12.70 -10.21 -0.85
N ASP A 66 -12.85 -11.44 -0.35
CA ASP A 66 -12.27 -11.92 0.91
C ASP A 66 -11.80 -13.39 0.78
N PRO A 67 -10.80 -13.67 -0.07
CA PRO A 67 -10.29 -15.02 -0.31
C PRO A 67 -9.76 -15.73 0.95
N HIS A 68 -9.41 -14.95 1.99
CA HIS A 68 -8.88 -15.45 3.25
C HIS A 68 -9.92 -15.48 4.38
N ASN A 69 -11.19 -15.17 4.10
CA ASN A 69 -12.30 -15.16 5.07
C ASN A 69 -11.95 -14.36 6.35
N THR A 70 -11.38 -13.18 6.16
CA THR A 70 -10.94 -12.27 7.21
C THR A 70 -12.10 -11.61 7.95
N GLY A 71 -13.30 -11.57 7.34
CA GLY A 71 -14.48 -10.94 7.94
C GLY A 71 -14.43 -9.41 7.94
N ALA A 72 -13.52 -8.81 7.17
CA ALA A 72 -13.40 -7.37 7.03
C ALA A 72 -14.57 -6.79 6.22
N GLU A 73 -15.52 -6.13 6.89
CA GLU A 73 -16.65 -5.43 6.23
C GLU A 73 -16.29 -4.04 5.68
N ILE A 74 -15.14 -3.56 6.13
CA ILE A 74 -14.46 -2.37 5.67
C ILE A 74 -13.10 -2.87 5.23
N SER A 75 -12.77 -2.73 3.95
CA SER A 75 -11.36 -2.57 3.62
C SER A 75 -10.87 -1.48 4.55
N PRO A 76 -9.79 -1.68 5.34
CA PRO A 76 -9.13 -0.53 5.94
C PRO A 76 -9.00 0.47 4.80
N THR A 77 -9.34 1.73 5.05
CA THR A 77 -9.04 2.81 4.11
C THR A 77 -7.55 2.66 3.83
N VAL A 78 -7.24 1.94 2.75
CA VAL A 78 -5.94 2.02 2.14
C VAL A 78 -6.05 3.43 1.63
N ASP A 79 -5.49 4.36 2.38
CA ASP A 79 -5.02 5.60 1.80
C ASP A 79 -4.01 5.14 0.75
N TRP A 80 -4.53 4.76 -0.41
CA TRP A 80 -3.75 4.42 -1.57
C TRP A 80 -3.31 5.78 -2.08
N TYR A 81 -2.27 6.31 -1.42
CA TYR A 81 -1.48 7.35 -2.00
C TYR A 81 -1.05 6.80 -3.34
N CYS A 82 -1.57 7.40 -4.41
CA CYS A 82 -0.98 7.26 -5.72
C CYS A 82 0.39 7.91 -5.64
N SER A 83 1.35 7.24 -4.99
CA SER A 83 2.73 7.62 -5.06
C SER A 83 3.15 7.27 -6.47
N THR A 84 3.55 8.29 -7.21
CA THR A 84 4.28 8.10 -8.45
C THR A 84 5.41 7.14 -8.15
N LEU A 85 5.43 5.99 -8.82
CA LEU A 85 6.55 5.08 -8.78
C LEU A 85 7.74 5.83 -9.41
N SER A 86 8.48 6.58 -8.58
CA SER A 86 9.73 7.19 -9.00
C SER A 86 10.75 6.08 -9.05
N ALA A 87 10.80 5.38 -10.17
CA ALA A 87 11.93 4.55 -10.58
C ALA A 87 13.12 5.43 -11.01
N GLY A 88 13.37 6.49 -10.26
CA GLY A 88 14.46 7.41 -10.41
C GLY A 88 14.99 7.76 -9.04
N ILE A 89 16.32 7.76 -8.90
CA ILE A 89 17.04 8.41 -7.81
C ILE A 89 16.78 9.91 -7.98
N SER A 90 15.58 10.34 -7.59
CA SER A 90 15.22 11.73 -7.43
C SER A 90 15.10 11.90 -5.94
N ASP A 91 16.13 12.50 -5.35
CA ASP A 91 16.08 13.04 -4.00
C ASP A 91 14.94 14.07 -3.94
N LEU A 92 13.73 13.58 -3.62
CA LEU A 92 12.59 14.39 -3.23
C LEU A 92 12.85 14.89 -1.81
N GLU A 93 13.89 15.72 -1.66
CA GLU A 93 14.23 16.41 -0.42
C GLU A 93 13.12 17.40 -0.01
N SER A 94 12.21 17.76 -0.92
CA SER A 94 11.11 18.71 -0.67
C SER A 94 10.04 18.23 0.31
N ALA A 95 10.07 16.96 0.73
CA ALA A 95 9.16 16.44 1.76
C ALA A 95 9.65 16.72 3.19
N PHE A 96 10.93 17.03 3.35
CA PHE A 96 11.55 17.32 4.63
C PHE A 96 12.01 18.77 4.65
N ASP A 97 11.96 19.40 5.82
CA ASP A 97 12.27 20.82 5.97
C ASP A 97 13.80 21.05 6.03
N GLY A 98 14.56 20.42 5.11
CA GLY A 98 16.03 20.41 5.07
C GLY A 98 16.73 19.76 6.27
N ASP A 99 16.02 19.48 7.35
CA ASP A 99 16.56 19.13 8.67
C ASP A 99 16.44 17.63 9.00
N PHE A 100 16.88 16.77 8.07
CA PHE A 100 17.26 15.39 8.41
C PHE A 100 18.76 15.27 8.59
N ASN A 101 19.18 15.31 9.86
CA ASN A 101 20.58 15.31 10.25
C ASN A 101 20.87 14.17 11.24
N ILE A 102 22.05 13.56 11.09
CA ILE A 102 22.47 12.42 11.91
C ILE A 102 23.81 12.76 12.56
N TYR A 103 23.87 12.67 13.89
CA TYR A 103 25.04 13.03 14.68
C TYR A 103 25.35 11.97 15.76
N PRO A 104 26.61 11.80 16.17
CA PRO A 104 27.80 12.31 15.51
C PRO A 104 28.07 11.54 14.21
N ASN A 105 28.70 12.15 13.22
CA ASN A 105 29.15 11.46 12.02
C ASN A 105 30.54 11.97 11.63
N PRO A 106 31.61 11.17 11.79
CA PRO A 106 31.62 9.75 12.20
C PRO A 106 31.23 9.49 13.67
N SER A 107 30.81 8.26 13.98
CA SER A 107 30.55 7.78 15.35
C SER A 107 31.60 6.74 15.78
N SER A 108 32.10 6.84 17.01
CA SER A 108 33.13 5.92 17.54
C SER A 108 32.57 4.68 18.21
N ASP A 109 31.32 4.71 18.65
CA ASP A 109 30.65 3.60 19.35
C ASP A 109 29.52 2.97 18.52
N GLY A 110 29.08 3.64 17.45
CA GLY A 110 27.95 3.24 16.62
C GLY A 110 26.60 3.75 17.14
N ASN A 111 26.57 4.62 18.14
CA ASN A 111 25.35 5.33 18.54
C ASN A 111 25.21 6.62 17.72
N PHE A 112 24.00 6.83 17.19
CA PHE A 112 23.64 8.02 16.44
C PHE A 112 22.31 8.59 16.93
N GLN A 113 22.18 9.90 16.87
CA GLN A 113 20.92 10.63 17.04
C GLN A 113 20.50 11.21 15.70
N MET A 114 19.28 10.91 15.31
CA MET A 114 18.63 11.46 14.12
C MET A 114 17.73 12.60 14.56
N ASN A 115 18.05 13.83 14.13
CA ASN A 115 17.12 14.95 14.20
C ASN A 115 16.28 14.92 12.92
N ILE A 116 14.98 14.74 13.08
CA ILE A 116 14.02 14.61 11.97
C ILE A 116 13.05 15.77 12.06
N ARG A 117 12.98 16.58 11.00
CA ARG A 117 11.93 17.59 10.79
C ARG A 117 11.30 17.46 9.42
N MET A 118 9.97 17.43 9.40
CA MET A 118 9.14 17.31 8.21
C MET A 118 8.21 18.51 8.06
N ASN A 119 7.89 18.85 6.81
CA ASN A 119 6.99 19.96 6.48
C ASN A 119 5.57 19.77 7.07
N GLN A 120 5.16 18.51 7.28
CA GLN A 120 3.88 18.14 7.86
C GLN A 120 3.98 16.83 8.65
N ALA A 121 3.10 16.64 9.63
CA ALA A 121 3.03 15.41 10.41
C ALA A 121 2.62 14.22 9.52
N SER A 122 3.50 13.22 9.40
CA SER A 122 3.27 12.04 8.55
C SER A 122 3.89 10.79 9.17
N TYR A 123 3.45 9.63 8.70
CA TYR A 123 4.08 8.36 9.08
C TYR A 123 5.47 8.28 8.45
N ALA A 124 6.48 7.96 9.26
CA ALA A 124 7.86 7.86 8.80
C ALA A 124 8.50 6.55 9.24
N GLN A 125 9.35 6.01 8.36
CA GLN A 125 10.13 4.81 8.61
C GLN A 125 11.60 5.07 8.29
N VAL A 126 12.49 4.44 9.04
CA VAL A 126 13.94 4.49 8.88
C VAL A 126 14.48 3.13 8.48
N GLN A 127 15.36 3.12 7.49
CA GLN A 127 16.06 1.95 6.98
C GLN A 127 17.56 2.23 6.95
N VAL A 128 18.36 1.26 7.36
CA VAL A 128 19.82 1.33 7.28
C VAL A 128 20.31 0.27 6.32
N TYR A 129 21.18 0.67 5.40
CA TYR A 129 21.77 -0.19 4.38
C TYR A 129 23.28 -0.25 4.52
N ASP A 130 23.87 -1.40 4.21
CA ASP A 130 25.30 -1.50 3.95
C ASP A 130 25.65 -1.01 2.53
N ILE A 131 26.94 -1.00 2.20
CA ILE A 131 27.45 -0.58 0.87
C ILE A 131 26.96 -1.48 -0.28
N THR A 132 26.47 -2.69 0.01
CA THR A 132 25.93 -3.62 -0.99
C THR A 132 24.43 -3.38 -1.23
N GLY A 133 23.81 -2.48 -0.47
CA GLY A 133 22.38 -2.19 -0.52
C GLY A 133 21.53 -3.17 0.31
N LYS A 134 22.15 -4.02 1.12
CA LYS A 134 21.41 -4.93 2.01
C LYS A 134 20.86 -4.13 3.19
N THR A 135 19.57 -4.30 3.46
CA THR A 135 18.91 -3.73 4.65
C THR A 135 19.43 -4.42 5.91
N ILE A 136 20.04 -3.63 6.79
CA ILE A 136 20.59 -4.07 8.08
C ILE A 136 19.60 -3.79 9.22
N LEU A 137 18.88 -2.68 9.15
CA LEU A 137 17.93 -2.26 10.17
C LEU A 137 16.70 -1.63 9.51
N PHE A 138 15.53 -1.93 10.07
CA PHE A 138 14.26 -1.30 9.76
C PHE A 138 13.59 -0.84 11.06
N LYS A 139 13.12 0.40 11.10
CA LYS A 139 12.45 0.97 12.27
C LYS A 139 11.29 1.86 11.82
N ASP A 140 10.09 1.49 12.22
CA ASP A 140 8.90 2.34 12.10
C ASP A 140 8.91 3.38 13.23
N LEU A 141 8.74 4.66 12.87
CA LEU A 141 8.70 5.76 13.83
C LEU A 141 7.26 6.25 14.10
N GLY A 142 6.28 5.69 13.38
CA GLY A 142 4.89 6.14 13.46
C GLY A 142 4.71 7.56 12.90
N LYS A 143 3.63 8.22 13.34
CA LYS A 143 3.30 9.57 12.91
C LYS A 143 4.09 10.60 13.71
N LEU A 144 4.96 11.36 13.03
CA LEU A 144 5.72 12.44 13.62
C LEU A 144 5.89 13.61 12.65
N GLN A 145 6.20 14.79 13.21
CA GLN A 145 6.55 15.99 12.43
C GLN A 145 7.96 16.45 12.77
N SER A 146 8.30 16.51 14.06
CA SER A 146 9.63 16.87 14.55
C SER A 146 9.98 16.00 15.74
N GLN A 147 11.06 15.21 15.65
CA GLN A 147 11.50 14.34 16.75
C GLN A 147 12.99 14.04 16.66
N ILE A 148 13.63 13.89 17.83
CA ILE A 148 14.97 13.31 17.94
C ILE A 148 14.82 11.82 18.25
N VAL A 149 15.44 10.97 17.44
CA VAL A 149 15.33 9.51 17.55
C VAL A 149 16.73 8.90 17.67
N ASN A 150 16.92 8.04 18.66
CA ASN A 150 18.15 7.25 18.79
C ASN A 150 18.19 6.12 17.74
N LEU A 151 19.34 5.99 17.10
CA LEU A 151 19.70 4.95 16.15
C LEU A 151 20.92 4.20 16.71
N ASP A 152 20.66 3.00 17.20
CA ASP A 152 21.69 2.12 17.75
C ASP A 152 22.22 1.20 16.63
N LEU A 153 23.48 1.43 16.24
CA LEU A 153 24.25 0.61 15.32
C LEU A 153 25.49 0.03 16.03
N THR A 154 25.46 -0.10 17.36
CA THR A 154 26.59 -0.57 18.18
C THR A 154 27.01 -2.00 17.86
N GLN A 155 26.15 -2.81 17.24
CA GLN A 155 26.47 -4.16 16.81
C GLN A 155 27.19 -4.23 15.45
N LEU A 156 27.30 -3.10 14.73
CA LEU A 156 27.91 -3.07 13.40
C LEU A 156 29.42 -2.80 13.47
N THR A 157 30.17 -3.29 12.49
CA THR A 157 31.61 -3.06 12.36
C THR A 157 31.91 -1.67 11.79
N SER A 158 33.15 -1.20 12.00
CA SER A 158 33.63 0.05 11.37
C SER A 158 33.43 0.00 9.86
N GLY A 159 32.88 1.06 9.28
CA GLY A 159 32.47 1.08 7.88
C GLY A 159 31.49 2.20 7.54
N MET A 160 31.10 2.24 6.26
CA MET A 160 30.12 3.18 5.74
C MET A 160 28.75 2.54 5.63
N TYR A 161 27.72 3.28 6.03
CA TYR A 161 26.32 2.86 5.94
C TYR A 161 25.45 3.99 5.39
N MET A 162 24.32 3.64 4.80
CA MET A 162 23.33 4.59 4.31
C MET A 162 22.09 4.52 5.18
N VAL A 163 21.70 5.62 5.80
CA VAL A 163 20.46 5.75 6.57
C VAL A 163 19.45 6.47 5.71
N ARG A 164 18.35 5.79 5.38
CA ARG A 164 17.22 6.35 4.64
C ARG A 164 16.06 6.58 5.59
N ILE A 165 15.48 7.77 5.54
CA ILE A 165 14.15 8.04 6.08
C ILE A 165 13.17 8.21 4.93
N SER A 166 11.97 7.65 5.07
CA SER A 166 10.91 7.77 4.06
C SER A 166 9.55 8.01 4.71
N ASN A 167 8.72 8.79 4.02
CA ASN A 167 7.33 9.05 4.33
C ASN A 167 6.50 8.98 3.02
N PRO A 168 5.16 9.13 3.03
CA PRO A 168 4.35 9.10 1.82
C PRO A 168 4.68 10.20 0.78
N TYR A 169 5.38 11.26 1.19
CA TYR A 169 5.67 12.44 0.38
C TYR A 169 7.08 12.44 -0.21
N GLY A 170 8.00 11.62 0.30
CA GLY A 170 9.38 11.58 -0.14
C GLY A 170 10.31 10.75 0.74
N GLN A 171 11.58 10.73 0.37
CA GLN A 171 12.63 10.02 1.09
C GLN A 171 13.94 10.80 1.02
N ILE A 172 14.74 10.69 2.08
CA ILE A 172 16.10 11.26 2.14
C ILE A 172 17.05 10.19 2.63
N THR A 173 18.22 10.11 1.99
CA THR A 173 19.30 9.20 2.41
C THR A 173 20.52 9.99 2.87
N ARG A 174 21.06 9.65 4.04
CA ARG A 174 22.29 10.22 4.59
C ARG A 174 23.33 9.12 4.77
N LYS A 175 24.57 9.40 4.38
CA LYS A 175 25.72 8.53 4.62
C LYS A 175 26.22 8.74 6.05
N VAL A 176 26.43 7.64 6.79
CA VAL A 176 27.04 7.65 8.11
C VAL A 176 28.29 6.76 8.14
N VAL A 177 29.25 7.11 8.98
CA VAL A 177 30.52 6.39 9.13
C VAL A 177 30.69 5.96 10.59
N ILE A 178 31.02 4.69 10.80
CA ILE A 178 31.37 4.14 12.12
C ILE A 178 32.89 3.89 12.14
N ASN A 179 33.58 4.45 13.13
CA ASN A 179 35.03 4.32 13.35
C ASN A 179 35.29 3.86 14.79
N LYS A 180 35.11 2.56 15.05
CA LYS A 180 35.55 1.90 16.29
C LYS A 180 37.04 1.59 16.28
#